data_AF-A0A2T3NF68-F1
#
_entry.id   AF-A0A2T3NF68-F1
#
_cell.length_a   1.000
_cell.length_b   1.000
_cell.length_c   1.000
_cell.angle_alpha   90.00
_cell.angle_beta   90.00
_cell.angle_gamma   90.00
#
_symmetry.space_group_name_H-M   'P 1'
#
loop_
_entity.id
_entity.type
_entity.pdbx_description
1 polymer ?
#
loop_
_entity_poly.entity_id
_entity_poly.type
_entity_poly.pdbx_seq_one_letter_code
_entity_poly.pdbx_strand_id
1 'polypeptide(L)'
;MIEINNWHIRNDNPVNWRIEDQELLVQVSEGNIWGAGSSEVDNMFIHPLKPDSVKEKGNFSAQVAINLTPKRTYEQAGLGIIWDTDNYIKISKEMFNGRLSLVFVIEKDGYPSVQQLIDYSKDDVVVKIEKRDSLITASYAESVNGKWTVVGTADALDDEEEGLMLYTFGGSKMAPSTAKFSKFVLASN
;
A
#
# COMPACT_ATOMS: atom_id res chain seq x y z
N MET A 1 7.67 -7.77 -12.09
CA MET A 1 8.41 -6.50 -12.32
C MET A 1 7.39 -5.38 -12.23
N ILE A 2 7.73 -4.21 -11.69
CA ILE A 2 6.81 -3.07 -11.73
C ILE A 2 6.94 -2.43 -13.11
N GLU A 3 5.95 -2.68 -13.96
CA GLU A 3 5.83 -2.05 -15.27
C GLU A 3 5.03 -0.76 -15.13
N ILE A 4 5.71 0.38 -14.97
CA ILE A 4 5.08 1.65 -14.56
C ILE A 4 3.96 2.12 -15.51
N ASN A 5 4.01 1.73 -16.80
CA ASN A 5 2.98 2.07 -17.78
C ASN A 5 1.61 1.42 -17.48
N ASN A 6 1.57 0.40 -16.61
CA ASN A 6 0.33 -0.23 -16.15
C ASN A 6 -0.27 0.49 -14.92
N TRP A 7 0.32 1.61 -14.48
CA TRP A 7 -0.08 2.36 -13.30
C TRP A 7 -0.48 3.78 -13.68
N HIS A 8 -1.55 4.27 -13.04
CA HIS A 8 -1.86 5.69 -12.98
C HIS A 8 -1.19 6.30 -11.75
N ILE A 9 -0.50 7.43 -11.91
CA ILE A 9 0.16 8.12 -10.81
C ILE A 9 -0.67 9.35 -10.45
N ARG A 10 -1.32 9.33 -9.27
CA ARG A 10 -2.03 10.50 -8.73
C ARG A 10 -1.02 11.49 -8.16
N ASN A 11 -1.22 12.77 -8.47
CA ASN A 11 -0.30 13.86 -8.14
C ASN A 11 1.15 13.50 -8.46
N ASP A 12 1.38 13.16 -9.74
CA ASP A 12 2.69 12.79 -10.24
C ASP A 12 3.71 13.91 -10.03
N ASN A 13 4.74 13.58 -9.28
CA ASN A 13 5.92 14.40 -9.05
C ASN A 13 7.16 13.56 -9.38
N PRO A 14 7.60 13.56 -10.65
CA PRO A 14 8.65 12.66 -11.15
C PRO A 14 10.05 12.96 -10.62
N VAL A 15 10.23 14.08 -9.89
CA VAL A 15 11.48 14.35 -9.17
C VAL A 15 11.62 13.44 -7.94
N ASN A 16 10.50 12.97 -7.40
CA ASN A 16 10.42 12.22 -6.14
C ASN A 16 10.26 10.71 -6.34
N TRP A 17 10.30 10.20 -7.58
CA TRP A 17 10.31 8.76 -7.83
C TRP A 17 11.12 8.40 -9.06
N ARG A 18 11.59 7.14 -9.12
CA ARG A 18 12.25 6.58 -10.31
C ARG A 18 12.15 5.06 -10.32
N ILE A 19 12.36 4.47 -11.48
CA ILE A 19 12.64 3.04 -11.62
C ILE A 19 14.15 2.83 -11.71
N GLU A 20 14.71 1.99 -10.84
CA GLU A 20 16.11 1.60 -10.82
C GLU A 20 16.20 0.10 -10.55
N ASP A 21 16.96 -0.66 -11.34
CA ASP A 21 17.12 -2.12 -11.19
C ASP A 21 15.79 -2.91 -11.05
N GLN A 22 14.75 -2.49 -11.78
CA GLN A 22 13.39 -3.07 -11.74
C GLN A 22 12.63 -2.83 -10.42
N GLU A 23 13.13 -1.93 -9.58
CA GLU A 23 12.50 -1.48 -8.35
C GLU A 23 11.93 -0.08 -8.55
N LEU A 24 10.79 0.18 -7.92
CA LEU A 24 10.22 1.52 -7.82
C LEU A 24 10.75 2.17 -6.54
N LEU A 25 11.51 3.24 -6.69
CA LEU A 25 12.02 4.04 -5.59
C LEU A 25 11.19 5.30 -5.49
N VAL A 26 10.64 5.56 -4.30
CA VAL A 26 9.75 6.70 -4.03
C VAL A 26 10.27 7.41 -2.80
N GLN A 27 10.56 8.71 -2.90
CA GLN A 27 10.77 9.54 -1.72
C GLN A 27 9.44 9.62 -0.96
N VAL A 28 9.47 9.29 0.33
CA VAL A 28 8.24 9.26 1.14
C VAL A 28 7.61 10.65 1.16
N SER A 29 6.38 10.76 0.68
CA SER A 29 5.66 12.03 0.53
C SER A 29 5.27 12.62 1.89
N GLU A 30 5.29 13.96 1.98
CA GLU A 30 4.71 14.69 3.12
C GLU A 30 3.18 14.60 3.08
N GLY A 31 2.53 14.57 4.25
CA GLY A 31 1.07 14.43 4.34
C GLY A 31 0.59 12.98 4.33
N ASN A 32 -0.74 12.81 4.29
CA ASN A 32 -1.45 11.53 4.24
C ASN A 32 -2.90 11.79 3.76
N ILE A 33 -3.64 10.71 3.49
CA ILE A 33 -5.08 10.72 3.20
C ILE A 33 -5.92 10.24 4.40
N TRP A 34 -5.47 10.48 5.63
CA TRP A 34 -6.10 9.95 6.84
C TRP A 34 -7.24 10.85 7.31
N GLY A 35 -8.46 10.32 7.32
CA GLY A 35 -9.64 11.03 7.76
C GLY A 35 -10.21 11.97 6.72
N ALA A 36 -11.49 12.29 6.89
CA ALA A 36 -12.23 13.21 6.05
C ALA A 36 -11.52 14.57 5.90
N GLY A 37 -11.49 15.07 4.66
CA GLY A 37 -10.93 16.38 4.33
C GLY A 37 -9.39 16.41 4.27
N SER A 38 -8.76 15.25 4.26
CA SER A 38 -7.34 15.13 3.94
C SER A 38 -7.08 15.53 2.48
N SER A 39 -5.90 16.09 2.21
CA SER A 39 -5.49 16.46 0.85
C SER A 39 -4.88 15.25 0.16
N GLU A 40 -5.02 15.18 -1.16
CA GLU A 40 -4.27 14.21 -1.94
C GLU A 40 -2.74 14.38 -1.72
N VAL A 41 -2.01 13.27 -1.85
CA VAL A 41 -0.57 13.19 -1.59
C VAL A 41 0.16 12.84 -2.88
N ASP A 42 1.35 13.42 -3.08
CA ASP A 42 2.20 13.13 -4.25
C ASP A 42 2.48 11.62 -4.40
N ASN A 43 2.50 11.16 -5.64
CA ASN A 43 2.98 9.84 -6.05
C ASN A 43 2.24 8.65 -5.41
N MET A 44 0.91 8.67 -5.46
CA MET A 44 0.13 7.44 -5.24
C MET A 44 0.02 6.68 -6.57
N PHE A 45 0.55 5.45 -6.61
CA PHE A 45 0.56 4.61 -7.81
C PHE A 45 -0.64 3.68 -7.77
N ILE A 46 -1.57 3.85 -8.70
CA ILE A 46 -2.82 3.10 -8.79
C ILE A 46 -2.74 2.14 -9.97
N HIS A 47 -2.80 0.84 -9.70
CA HIS A 47 -2.96 -0.18 -10.73
C HIS A 47 -4.46 -0.47 -10.91
N PRO A 48 -5.04 -0.20 -12.09
CA PRO A 48 -6.46 -0.46 -12.33
C PRO A 48 -6.74 -1.96 -12.27
N LEU A 49 -7.88 -2.32 -11.67
CA LEU A 49 -8.37 -3.71 -11.56
C LEU A 49 -9.49 -4.04 -12.58
N LYS A 50 -9.72 -3.16 -13.55
CA LYS A 50 -10.88 -3.21 -14.46
C LYS A 50 -10.96 -4.51 -15.31
N PRO A 51 -12.16 -4.90 -15.79
CA PRO A 51 -12.49 -6.27 -16.22
C PRO A 51 -11.65 -6.88 -17.36
N ASP A 52 -10.95 -6.07 -18.16
CA ASP A 52 -10.09 -6.57 -19.22
C ASP A 52 -8.79 -7.20 -18.67
N SER A 53 -8.33 -6.78 -17.50
CA SER A 53 -7.12 -7.32 -16.83
C SER A 53 -7.43 -8.42 -15.80
N VAL A 54 -8.68 -8.51 -15.34
CA VAL A 54 -9.14 -9.54 -14.39
C VAL A 54 -10.43 -10.16 -14.92
N LYS A 55 -10.29 -11.09 -15.87
CA LYS A 55 -11.38 -12.01 -16.21
C LYS A 55 -11.62 -12.87 -14.97
N GLU A 56 -12.86 -12.83 -14.48
CA GLU A 56 -13.44 -13.61 -13.38
C GLU A 56 -13.59 -12.85 -12.03
N LYS A 57 -14.84 -12.44 -11.76
CA LYS A 57 -15.44 -12.13 -10.45
C LYS A 57 -14.76 -11.09 -9.53
N GLY A 58 -13.73 -10.38 -9.97
CA GLY A 58 -13.03 -9.40 -9.13
C GLY A 58 -12.18 -10.04 -8.03
N ASN A 59 -11.90 -11.34 -8.15
CA ASN A 59 -11.00 -12.05 -7.24
C ASN A 59 -9.56 -11.83 -7.68
N PHE A 60 -8.68 -11.49 -6.73
CA PHE A 60 -7.28 -11.32 -7.02
C PHE A 60 -6.40 -11.52 -5.79
N SER A 61 -5.11 -11.70 -6.04
CA SER A 61 -4.05 -11.59 -5.04
C SER A 61 -2.97 -10.66 -5.55
N ALA A 62 -2.61 -9.67 -4.75
CA ALA A 62 -1.53 -8.72 -5.01
C ALA A 62 -0.50 -8.78 -3.90
N GLN A 63 0.78 -8.89 -4.25
CA GLN A 63 1.88 -8.83 -3.28
C GLN A 63 2.99 -7.92 -3.77
N VAL A 64 3.73 -7.35 -2.81
CA VAL A 64 4.89 -6.49 -3.07
C VAL A 64 5.90 -6.61 -1.92
N ALA A 65 7.19 -6.57 -2.26
CA ALA A 65 8.25 -6.38 -1.29
C ALA A 65 8.46 -4.89 -1.04
N ILE A 66 8.53 -4.50 0.23
CA ILE A 66 8.73 -3.13 0.69
C ILE A 66 10.03 -3.09 1.48
N ASN A 67 10.94 -2.19 1.11
CA ASN A 67 12.08 -1.77 1.92
C ASN A 67 11.85 -0.33 2.37
N LEU A 68 11.73 -0.13 3.68
CA LEU A 68 11.68 1.18 4.31
C LEU A 68 12.14 1.07 5.76
N THR A 69 13.03 1.98 6.17
CA THR A 69 13.33 2.25 7.58
C THR A 69 12.65 3.56 7.97
N PRO A 70 11.42 3.54 8.53
CA PRO A 70 10.80 4.74 9.06
C PRO A 70 11.69 5.39 10.12
N LYS A 71 11.89 6.71 10.01
CA LYS A 71 12.69 7.53 10.91
C LYS A 71 11.84 8.54 11.68
N ARG A 72 10.58 8.75 11.29
CA ARG A 72 9.65 9.65 11.96
C ARG A 72 8.25 9.05 12.11
N THR A 73 7.52 9.52 13.12
CA THR A 73 6.15 9.08 13.39
C THR A 73 5.26 9.23 12.15
N TYR A 74 4.52 8.17 11.84
CA TYR A 74 3.61 7.97 10.71
C TYR A 74 4.25 7.87 9.33
N GLU A 75 5.57 7.88 9.26
CA GLU A 75 6.29 7.61 8.01
C GLU A 75 6.05 6.17 7.59
N GLN A 76 5.55 5.99 6.36
CA GLN A 76 5.05 4.71 5.90
C GLN A 76 5.17 4.49 4.41
N ALA A 77 5.20 3.21 4.03
CA ALA A 77 5.01 2.71 2.68
C ALA A 77 4.14 1.45 2.73
N GLY A 78 3.28 1.25 1.74
CA GLY A 78 2.34 0.15 1.79
C GLY A 78 1.68 -0.25 0.49
N LEU A 79 0.81 -1.26 0.63
CA LEU A 79 -0.08 -1.79 -0.40
C LEU A 79 -1.52 -1.65 0.10
N GLY A 80 -2.44 -1.29 -0.79
CA GLY A 80 -3.86 -1.18 -0.45
C GLY A 80 -4.79 -1.43 -1.63
N ILE A 81 -6.08 -1.49 -1.32
CA ILE A 81 -7.17 -1.32 -2.28
C ILE A 81 -7.78 0.05 -2.01
N ILE A 82 -8.00 0.84 -3.06
CA ILE A 82 -8.54 2.20 -2.97
C ILE A 82 -9.81 2.31 -3.80
N TRP A 83 -10.79 3.02 -3.25
CA TRP A 83 -12.02 3.43 -3.93
C TRP A 83 -11.95 4.94 -4.20
N ASP A 84 -11.63 5.69 -3.13
CA ASP A 84 -11.29 7.10 -3.16
C ASP A 84 -10.39 7.44 -1.95
N THR A 85 -10.14 8.73 -1.70
CA THR A 85 -9.28 9.17 -0.59
C THR A 85 -9.91 8.96 0.79
N ASP A 86 -11.23 8.81 0.88
CA ASP A 86 -11.99 8.62 2.12
C ASP A 86 -12.43 7.13 2.30
N ASN A 87 -12.11 6.26 1.34
CA ASN A 87 -12.49 4.85 1.30
C ASN A 87 -11.34 3.98 0.80
N TYR A 88 -10.63 3.32 1.72
CA TYR A 88 -9.53 2.43 1.38
C TYR A 88 -9.24 1.38 2.46
N ILE A 89 -8.59 0.29 2.04
CA ILE A 89 -8.07 -0.76 2.93
C ILE A 89 -6.58 -0.91 2.64
N LYS A 90 -5.73 -0.83 3.67
CA LYS A 90 -4.28 -0.82 3.48
C LYS A 90 -3.51 -1.61 4.53
N ILE A 91 -2.35 -2.14 4.12
CA ILE A 91 -1.31 -2.66 5.00
C ILE A 91 0.00 -1.91 4.75
N SER A 92 0.56 -1.36 5.82
CA SER A 92 1.74 -0.48 5.76
C SER A 92 2.90 -1.01 6.59
N LYS A 93 4.14 -0.81 6.12
CA LYS A 93 5.32 -0.71 6.98
C LYS A 93 5.42 0.72 7.46
N GLU A 94 5.37 0.95 8.77
CA GLU A 94 5.17 2.29 9.34
C GLU A 94 5.90 2.47 10.69
N MET A 95 6.21 3.72 11.07
CA MET A 95 6.46 4.09 12.47
C MET A 95 5.16 4.61 13.13
N PHE A 96 4.32 3.71 13.61
CA PHE A 96 3.03 4.10 14.18
C PHE A 96 3.20 4.49 15.65
N ASN A 97 2.93 5.75 16.01
CA ASN A 97 3.11 6.25 17.38
C ASN A 97 4.49 5.93 18.00
N GLY A 98 5.56 6.07 17.20
CA GLY A 98 6.94 5.83 17.63
C GLY A 98 7.37 4.35 17.66
N ARG A 99 6.50 3.43 17.22
CA ARG A 99 6.80 1.99 17.12
C ARG A 99 6.96 1.59 15.66
N LEU A 100 8.03 0.88 15.35
CA LEU A 100 8.18 0.26 14.03
C LEU A 100 7.20 -0.91 13.93
N SER A 101 6.27 -0.81 12.98
CA SER A 101 5.11 -1.70 12.92
C SER A 101 4.70 -2.06 11.50
N LEU A 102 3.93 -3.14 11.39
CA LEU A 102 2.99 -3.36 10.30
C LEU A 102 1.59 -2.92 10.77
N VAL A 103 0.91 -2.12 9.96
CA VAL A 103 -0.37 -1.49 10.33
C VAL A 103 -1.41 -1.81 9.28
N PHE A 104 -2.48 -2.49 9.70
CA PHE A 104 -3.64 -2.79 8.85
C PHE A 104 -4.78 -1.83 9.21
N VAL A 105 -5.26 -1.09 8.21
CA VAL A 105 -6.23 0.00 8.38
C VAL A 105 -7.37 -0.18 7.39
N ILE A 106 -8.58 0.09 7.87
CA ILE A 106 -9.76 0.32 7.06
C ILE A 106 -10.16 1.77 7.26
N GLU A 107 -10.31 2.53 6.18
CA GLU A 107 -10.95 3.83 6.20
C GLU A 107 -12.22 3.75 5.35
N LYS A 108 -13.34 4.18 5.94
CA LYS A 108 -14.65 4.19 5.31
C LYS A 108 -15.34 5.51 5.63
N ASP A 109 -15.89 6.17 4.61
CA ASP A 109 -16.57 7.46 4.72
C ASP A 109 -15.70 8.53 5.43
N GLY A 110 -14.37 8.46 5.28
CA GLY A 110 -13.41 9.36 5.93
C GLY A 110 -13.20 9.07 7.43
N TYR A 111 -13.56 7.88 7.90
CA TYR A 111 -13.36 7.42 9.27
C TYR A 111 -12.36 6.25 9.33
N PRO A 112 -11.07 6.54 9.55
CA PRO A 112 -10.05 5.50 9.63
C PRO A 112 -10.12 4.72 10.94
N SER A 113 -9.87 3.42 10.84
CA SER A 113 -9.83 2.49 11.95
C SER A 113 -8.66 1.53 11.79
N VAL A 114 -7.73 1.57 12.76
CA VAL A 114 -6.63 0.61 12.86
C VAL A 114 -7.19 -0.74 13.31
N GLN A 115 -7.18 -1.72 12.42
CA GLN A 115 -7.67 -3.07 12.71
C GLN A 115 -6.61 -3.91 13.41
N GLN A 116 -5.36 -3.77 12.99
CA GLN A 116 -4.25 -4.51 13.58
C GLN A 116 -2.95 -3.70 13.57
N LEU A 117 -2.21 -3.85 14.67
CA LEU A 117 -0.85 -3.35 14.85
C LEU A 117 0.06 -4.54 15.19
N ILE A 118 1.15 -4.73 14.44
CA ILE A 118 2.17 -5.76 14.71
C ILE A 118 3.51 -5.07 14.86
N ASP A 119 4.25 -5.32 15.95
CA ASP A 119 5.63 -4.83 16.06
C ASP A 119 6.52 -5.48 15.00
N TYR A 120 7.21 -4.67 14.21
CA TYR A 120 8.02 -5.14 13.10
C TYR A 120 9.19 -4.18 12.84
N SER A 121 10.38 -4.60 13.28
CA SER A 121 11.60 -3.76 13.29
C SER A 121 12.53 -3.96 12.10
N LYS A 122 12.30 -4.96 11.23
CA LYS A 122 13.11 -5.17 10.03
C LYS A 122 12.75 -4.12 8.97
N ASP A 123 13.71 -3.75 8.14
CA ASP A 123 13.50 -2.77 7.06
C ASP A 123 12.72 -3.36 5.89
N ASP A 124 12.89 -4.67 5.66
CA ASP A 124 12.25 -5.42 4.57
C ASP A 124 11.04 -6.20 5.06
N VAL A 125 9.97 -6.15 4.29
CA VAL A 125 8.77 -6.99 4.45
C VAL A 125 8.15 -7.27 3.09
N VAL A 126 7.51 -8.43 2.94
CA VAL A 126 6.59 -8.68 1.84
C VAL A 126 5.18 -8.62 2.36
N VAL A 127 4.35 -7.78 1.77
CA VAL A 127 2.92 -7.69 2.12
C VAL A 127 2.08 -8.23 0.97
N LYS A 128 0.89 -8.74 1.31
CA LYS A 128 -0.07 -9.28 0.37
C LYS A 128 -1.48 -8.88 0.75
N ILE A 129 -2.28 -8.52 -0.24
CA ILE A 129 -3.72 -8.38 -0.14
C ILE A 129 -4.36 -9.38 -1.11
N GLU A 130 -5.32 -10.15 -0.61
CA GLU A 130 -6.13 -11.07 -1.41
C GLU A 130 -7.61 -10.68 -1.26
N LYS A 131 -8.32 -10.56 -2.39
CA LYS A 131 -9.77 -10.40 -2.44
C LYS A 131 -10.38 -11.69 -2.98
N ARG A 132 -11.30 -12.29 -2.22
CA ARG A 132 -12.15 -13.42 -2.63
C ARG A 132 -13.60 -13.06 -2.33
N ASP A 133 -14.40 -12.92 -3.38
CA ASP A 133 -15.71 -12.30 -3.33
C ASP A 133 -15.60 -10.92 -2.64
N SER A 134 -16.30 -10.70 -1.52
CA SER A 134 -16.18 -9.48 -0.71
C SER A 134 -15.12 -9.56 0.38
N LEU A 135 -14.49 -10.71 0.63
CA LEU A 135 -13.55 -10.86 1.73
C LEU A 135 -12.13 -10.46 1.30
N ILE A 136 -11.58 -9.45 1.99
CA ILE A 136 -10.21 -9.00 1.84
C ILE A 136 -9.37 -9.57 2.98
N THR A 137 -8.24 -10.18 2.65
CA THR A 137 -7.26 -10.70 3.60
C THR A 137 -5.92 -10.00 3.42
N ALA A 138 -5.42 -9.35 4.47
CA ALA A 138 -4.07 -8.80 4.52
C ALA A 138 -3.12 -9.77 5.19
N SER A 139 -1.94 -9.98 4.61
CA SER A 139 -0.91 -10.88 5.13
C SER A 139 0.48 -10.30 4.93
N TYR A 140 1.45 -10.80 5.69
CA TYR A 140 2.86 -10.49 5.49
C TYR A 140 3.75 -11.72 5.56
N ALA A 141 4.95 -11.61 4.99
CA ALA A 141 6.05 -12.56 5.11
C ALA A 141 7.37 -11.79 5.24
N GLU A 142 8.38 -12.40 5.87
CA GLU A 142 9.70 -11.78 6.00
C GLU A 142 10.52 -11.84 4.69
N SER A 143 10.07 -12.65 3.72
CA SER A 143 10.68 -12.78 2.39
C SER A 143 9.67 -13.30 1.38
N VAL A 144 9.96 -13.16 0.08
CA VAL A 144 9.03 -13.50 -1.02
C VAL A 144 8.62 -14.98 -1.01
N ASN A 145 9.51 -15.87 -0.59
CA ASN A 145 9.25 -17.31 -0.47
C ASN A 145 9.04 -17.73 1.00
N GLY A 146 8.80 -16.76 1.87
CA GLY A 146 8.64 -16.97 3.30
C GLY A 146 7.26 -17.52 3.67
N LYS A 147 7.11 -17.85 4.95
CA LYS A 147 5.82 -18.23 5.51
C LYS A 147 4.93 -17.00 5.65
N TRP A 148 3.71 -17.07 5.10
CA TRP A 148 2.70 -16.04 5.25
C TRP A 148 2.05 -16.07 6.63
N THR A 149 1.89 -14.88 7.21
CA THR A 149 1.15 -14.64 8.45
C THR A 149 0.00 -13.68 8.13
N VAL A 150 -1.23 -14.07 8.48
CA VAL A 150 -2.40 -13.22 8.33
C VAL A 150 -2.33 -12.09 9.35
N VAL A 151 -2.53 -10.85 8.88
CA VAL A 151 -2.59 -9.65 9.72
C VAL A 151 -4.03 -9.36 10.12
N GLY A 152 -4.96 -9.49 9.17
CA GLY A 152 -6.38 -9.24 9.42
C GLY A 152 -7.21 -9.44 8.17
N THR A 153 -8.51 -9.32 8.35
CA THR A 153 -9.51 -9.43 7.28
C THR A 153 -10.47 -8.26 7.34
N ALA A 154 -11.07 -7.92 6.20
CA ALA A 154 -12.09 -6.88 6.07
C ALA A 154 -13.08 -7.28 4.98
N ASP A 155 -14.32 -6.80 5.08
CA ASP A 155 -15.20 -6.81 3.93
C ASP A 155 -14.81 -5.66 2.98
N ALA A 156 -14.96 -5.88 1.68
CA ALA A 156 -14.86 -4.84 0.66
C ALA A 156 -15.82 -3.70 0.99
N LEU A 157 -15.39 -2.46 0.71
CA LEU A 157 -16.16 -1.27 1.08
C LEU A 157 -17.37 -1.08 0.16
N ASP A 158 -17.19 -1.38 -1.12
CA ASP A 158 -18.22 -1.52 -2.15
C ASP A 158 -17.71 -2.44 -3.30
N ASP A 159 -18.44 -2.47 -4.43
CA ASP A 159 -18.14 -3.28 -5.63
C ASP A 159 -17.39 -2.53 -6.77
N GLU A 160 -17.06 -1.25 -6.58
CA GLU A 160 -16.47 -0.30 -7.52
C GLU A 160 -15.09 0.21 -7.06
N GLU A 161 -14.18 -0.69 -6.65
CA GLU A 161 -12.81 -0.26 -6.35
C GLU A 161 -12.13 0.39 -7.57
N GLU A 162 -11.36 1.45 -7.34
CA GLU A 162 -10.55 2.08 -8.38
C GLU A 162 -9.39 1.17 -8.77
N GLY A 163 -8.74 0.56 -7.78
CA GLY A 163 -7.62 -0.33 -8.02
C GLY A 163 -6.77 -0.67 -6.79
N LEU A 164 -5.59 -1.22 -7.07
CA LEU A 164 -4.55 -1.43 -6.08
C LEU A 164 -3.68 -0.19 -5.96
N MET A 165 -3.34 0.21 -4.74
CA MET A 165 -2.44 1.33 -4.50
C MET A 165 -1.10 0.87 -3.93
N LEU A 166 0.00 1.39 -4.50
CA LEU A 166 1.28 1.54 -3.80
C LEU A 166 1.41 3.01 -3.41
N TYR A 167 1.76 3.26 -2.15
CA TYR A 167 1.76 4.61 -1.59
C TYR A 167 2.88 4.80 -0.57
N THR A 168 3.20 6.07 -0.33
CA THR A 168 4.08 6.50 0.77
C THR A 168 3.48 7.72 1.45
N PHE A 169 3.49 7.78 2.78
CA PHE A 169 2.94 8.91 3.56
C PHE A 169 3.86 9.28 4.74
N GLY A 170 3.67 10.48 5.28
CA GLY A 170 4.30 10.92 6.53
C GLY A 170 5.80 11.20 6.44
N GLY A 171 6.35 11.39 5.24
CA GLY A 171 7.76 11.69 5.00
C GLY A 171 8.15 13.14 5.28
N SER A 172 9.35 13.54 4.90
CA SER A 172 9.88 14.91 5.07
C SER A 172 10.68 15.35 3.85
N LYS A 173 10.47 16.58 3.37
CA LYS A 173 11.36 17.17 2.34
C LYS A 173 12.70 17.62 2.91
N MET A 174 12.76 17.97 4.19
CA MET A 174 14.00 18.41 4.86
C MET A 174 14.91 17.24 5.25
N ALA A 175 14.32 16.07 5.53
CA ALA A 175 15.03 14.85 5.90
C ALA A 175 14.42 13.66 5.15
N PRO A 176 14.64 13.55 3.83
CA PRO A 176 13.97 12.57 2.99
C PRO A 176 14.40 11.14 3.34
N SER A 177 13.41 10.25 3.31
CA SER A 177 13.63 8.81 3.22
C SER A 177 13.08 8.31 1.88
N THR A 178 13.61 7.17 1.44
CA THR A 178 13.16 6.50 0.21
C THR A 178 12.56 5.16 0.58
N ALA A 179 11.33 4.91 0.16
CA ALA A 179 10.74 3.58 0.14
C ALA A 179 11.10 2.91 -1.19
N LYS A 180 11.37 1.60 -1.14
CA LYS A 180 11.52 0.78 -2.35
C LYS A 180 10.40 -0.24 -2.42
N PHE A 181 9.80 -0.36 -3.60
CA PHE A 181 8.86 -1.40 -3.94
C PHE A 181 9.49 -2.31 -4.99
N SER A 182 9.47 -3.61 -4.76
CA SER A 182 9.98 -4.58 -5.70
C SER A 182 9.15 -5.86 -5.68
N LYS A 183 9.41 -6.76 -6.64
CA LYS A 183 8.76 -8.08 -6.73
C LYS A 183 7.23 -8.01 -6.68
N PHE A 184 6.64 -6.96 -7.27
CA PHE A 184 5.19 -6.87 -7.44
C PHE A 184 4.68 -8.04 -8.28
N VAL A 185 3.63 -8.70 -7.79
CA VAL A 185 2.91 -9.78 -8.46
C VAL A 185 1.42 -9.53 -8.25
N LEU A 186 0.68 -9.49 -9.35
CA LEU A 186 -0.78 -9.51 -9.39
C LEU A 186 -1.22 -10.81 -10.07
N ALA A 187 -2.11 -11.56 -9.44
CA ALA A 187 -2.68 -12.79 -9.97
C ALA A 187 -4.20 -12.76 -9.82
N SER A 188 -4.92 -13.19 -10.87
CA SER A 188 -6.35 -13.52 -10.78
C SER A 188 -6.51 -14.85 -10.05
N ASN A 189 -7.53 -14.96 -9.20
CA ASN A 189 -7.80 -16.12 -8.35
C ASN A 189 -9.12 -16.79 -8.66
#